data_AF-A0A2V7GED8-F1
#
_entry.id   AF-A0A2V7GED8-F1
#
_cell.length_a   1.000
_cell.length_b   1.000
_cell.length_c   1.000
_cell.angle_alpha   90.00
_cell.angle_beta   90.00
_cell.angle_gamma   90.00
#
_symmetry.space_group_name_H-M   'P 1'
#
loop_
_entity.id
_entity.type
_entity.pdbx_description
1 polymer ?
#
loop_
_entity_poly.entity_id
_entity_poly.type
_entity_poly.pdbx_seq_one_letter_code
_entity_poly.pdbx_strand_id
1 'polypeptide(L)' 'MRDNSAIEWTDATWNPVTGCTKVSPCCQHCYAERLALRLRAIGNPRYRRPPRPSQQAPSDREGVALSMSSRAALT' A
#
# COMPACT_ATOMS: atom_id res chain seq x y z
N MET A 1 -2.42 -3.35 -22.15
CA MET A 1 -3.67 -2.84 -22.73
C MET A 1 -4.51 -4.04 -23.15
N ARG A 2 -5.84 -3.95 -23.06
CA ARG A 2 -6.76 -4.92 -23.67
C ARG A 2 -7.76 -4.14 -24.51
N ASP A 3 -7.69 -4.32 -25.83
CA ASP A 3 -8.43 -3.53 -26.82
C ASP A 3 -9.85 -4.06 -27.13
N ASN A 4 -10.30 -5.08 -26.38
CA ASN A 4 -11.66 -5.62 -26.44
C ASN A 4 -12.18 -5.76 -25.01
N SER A 5 -12.65 -4.65 -24.44
CA SER A 5 -13.25 -4.63 -23.11
C SER A 5 -14.59 -5.38 -23.11
N ALA A 6 -14.91 -6.02 -21.99
CA ALA A 6 -16.20 -6.68 -21.79
C ALA A 6 -17.26 -5.73 -21.17
N ILE A 7 -16.91 -4.46 -20.97
CA ILE A 7 -17.76 -3.44 -20.39
C ILE A 7 -18.47 -2.73 -21.53
N GLU A 8 -19.79 -2.71 -21.53
CA GLU A 8 -20.62 -2.37 -22.70
C GLU A 8 -20.38 -0.96 -23.27
N TRP A 9 -19.87 -0.03 -22.46
CA TRP A 9 -19.69 1.37 -22.83
C TRP A 9 -18.21 1.77 -23.03
N THR A 10 -17.26 0.84 -23.02
CA THR A 10 -15.83 1.12 -23.28
C THR A 10 -15.25 0.12 -24.27
N ASP A 11 -14.43 0.58 -25.21
CA ASP A 11 -13.76 -0.31 -26.16
C ASP A 11 -12.51 -0.98 -25.57
N ALA A 12 -11.75 -0.27 -24.74
CA ALA A 12 -10.50 -0.77 -24.19
C ALA A 12 -10.35 -0.46 -22.70
N THR A 13 -9.69 -1.37 -21.97
CA THR A 13 -9.30 -1.12 -20.58
C THR A 13 -7.79 -0.93 -20.47
N TRP A 14 -7.42 0.19 -19.86
CA TRP A 14 -6.03 0.53 -19.59
C TRP A 14 -5.77 0.66 -18.10
N ASN A 15 -4.80 -0.10 -17.60
CA ASN A 15 -4.20 0.15 -16.30
C ASN A 15 -2.79 0.72 -16.50
N PRO A 16 -2.63 2.06 -16.43
CA PRO A 16 -1.37 2.74 -16.74
C PRO A 16 -0.27 2.54 -15.68
N VAL A 17 -0.64 2.15 -14.46
CA VAL A 17 0.31 2.10 -13.34
C VAL A 17 0.14 0.79 -12.58
N THR A 18 1.25 0.06 -12.44
CA THR A 18 1.31 -1.15 -11.62
C THR A 18 2.45 -1.02 -10.61
N GLY A 19 2.11 -0.96 -9.33
CA GLY A 19 3.07 -0.77 -8.23
C GLY A 19 3.04 0.65 -7.68
N CYS A 20 3.49 0.81 -6.43
CA CYS A 20 3.50 2.09 -5.72
C CYS A 20 4.72 2.16 -4.78
N THR A 21 5.22 3.37 -4.55
CA THR A 21 6.18 3.66 -3.48
C THR A 21 5.41 4.10 -2.24
N LYS A 22 5.59 3.37 -1.13
CA LYS A 22 4.94 3.67 0.13
C LYS A 22 5.71 4.80 0.82
N VAL A 23 5.09 5.96 0.97
CA VAL A 23 5.71 7.18 1.52
C VAL A 23 5.02 7.65 2.80
N SER A 24 3.75 7.32 2.99
CA SER A 24 2.91 7.87 4.08
C SER A 24 2.24 6.78 4.93
N PRO A 25 1.82 7.10 6.17
CA PRO A 25 1.11 6.16 7.04
C PRO A 25 -0.24 5.70 6.46
N CYS A 26 -0.79 6.41 5.47
CA CYS A 26 -1.99 6.00 4.74
C CYS A 26 -1.83 4.67 3.98
N CYS A 27 -0.59 4.21 3.74
CA CYS A 27 -0.35 2.94 3.07
C CYS A 27 -0.73 1.69 3.89
N GLN A 28 -1.11 1.81 5.18
CA GLN A 28 -1.50 0.68 6.06
C GLN A 28 -2.66 -0.13 5.49
N HIS A 29 -3.62 0.54 4.87
CA HIS A 29 -4.86 -0.06 4.36
C HIS A 29 -4.98 0.07 2.84
N CYS A 30 -3.85 0.04 2.14
CA CYS A 30 -3.79 0.20 0.69
C CYS A 30 -4.56 -0.92 -0.04
N TYR A 31 -5.61 -0.56 -0.78
CA TYR A 31 -6.37 -1.54 -1.59
C TYR A 31 -5.49 -2.18 -2.67
N ALA A 32 -4.56 -1.42 -3.25
CA ALA A 32 -3.70 -1.87 -4.34
C ALA A 32 -2.71 -2.95 -3.89
N GLU A 33 -2.29 -2.93 -2.62
CA GLU A 33 -1.44 -3.97 -2.04
C GLU A 33 -2.19 -5.30 -1.91
N ARG A 34 -3.42 -5.28 -1.40
CA ARG A 34 -4.27 -6.48 -1.31
C ARG A 34 -4.56 -7.06 -2.69
N LEU A 35 -4.85 -6.19 -3.67
CA LEU A 35 -5.07 -6.62 -5.05
C LEU A 35 -3.80 -7.22 -5.67
N ALA A 36 -2.62 -6.64 -5.42
CA ALA A 36 -1.34 -7.15 -5.90
C ALA A 36 -1.04 -8.55 -5.35
N LEU A 37 -1.31 -8.78 -4.05
CA LEU A 37 -1.16 -10.11 -3.44
C LEU A 37 -2.10 -11.13 -4.09
N ARG A 38 -3.37 -10.75 -4.32
CA ARG A 38 -4.35 -11.60 -5.00
C ARG A 38 -3.93 -11.95 -6.42
N LEU A 39 -3.52 -10.96 -7.22
CA LEU A 39 -3.11 -11.17 -8.61
C LEU A 39 -1.82 -11.98 -8.74
N ARG A 40 -0.92 -11.84 -7.76
CA ARG A 40 0.26 -12.71 -7.64
C ARG A 40 -0.12 -14.16 -7.35
N ALA A 41 -1.07 -14.39 -6.44
CA ALA A 41 -1.57 -15.74 -6.13
C ALA A 41 -2.26 -16.40 -7.35
N ILE A 42 -2.92 -15.60 -8.19
CA ILE A 42 -3.52 -16.04 -9.47
C ILE A 42 -2.45 -16.27 -10.56
N GLY A 43 -1.19 -15.89 -10.33
CA GLY A 43 -0.09 -16.11 -11.28
C GLY A 43 0.00 -15.06 -12.38
N ASN A 44 -0.56 -13.86 -12.19
CA ASN A 44 -0.48 -12.80 -13.20
C ASN A 44 1.00 -12.38 -13.41
N PRO A 45 1.54 -12.45 -14.64
CA PRO A 45 2.94 -12.14 -14.93
C PRO A 45 3.39 -10.74 -14.49
N ARG A 46 2.49 -9.75 -14.54
CA ARG A 46 2.78 -8.37 -14.13
C ARG A 46 2.98 -8.22 -12.62
N TYR A 47 2.43 -9.15 -11.83
CA TYR A 47 2.47 -9.15 -10.37
C TYR A 47 3.39 -10.23 -9.81
N ARG A 48 4.44 -10.61 -10.57
CA ARG A 48 5.41 -11.64 -10.15
C ARG A 48 6.13 -11.27 -8.85
N ARG A 49 6.46 -9.99 -8.68
CA ARG A 49 7.17 -9.50 -7.49
C ARG A 49 6.17 -9.20 -6.35
N PRO A 50 6.47 -9.59 -5.09
CA PRO A 50 5.68 -9.16 -3.96
C PRO A 50 5.61 -7.63 -3.87
N PRO A 51 4.47 -7.07 -3.42
CA PRO A 51 4.45 -5.68 -2.99
C PRO A 51 5.46 -5.51 -1.83
N ARG A 52 6.16 -4.37 -1.80
CA ARG A 52 7.06 -4.06 -0.68
C ARG A 52 6.27 -4.10 0.63
N PRO A 53 6.83 -4.62 1.75
CA PRO A 53 6.14 -4.59 3.03
C PRO A 53 5.78 -3.16 3.42
N SER A 54 4.59 -2.96 3.99
CA SER A 54 4.16 -1.64 4.49
C SER A 54 5.02 -1.30 5.70
N GLN A 55 6.03 -0.46 5.49
CA GLN A 55 6.73 0.16 6.62
C GLN A 55 5.75 1.14 7.26
N GLN A 56 5.11 0.73 8.35
CA GLN A 56 4.69 1.65 9.38
C GLN A 56 5.33 1.21 10.69
N ALA A 57 6.31 1.99 11.12
CA ALA A 57 6.43 2.26 12.55
C ALA A 57 5.11 2.91 13.01
N PRO A 58 4.60 2.57 14.21
CA PRO A 58 3.31 3.04 14.69
C PRO A 58 3.30 4.57 14.84
N SER A 59 2.71 5.30 13.89
CA SER A 59 2.60 6.76 13.96
C SER A 59 1.45 7.24 14.85
N ASP A 60 0.54 6.35 15.24
CA ASP A 60 -0.76 6.74 15.78
C ASP A 60 -1.01 6.08 17.15
N ARG A 61 -0.33 6.59 18.20
CA ARG A 61 -0.69 6.60 19.65
C ARG A 61 0.49 6.47 20.64
N GLU A 62 1.67 6.05 20.22
CA GLU A 62 2.81 5.84 21.15
C GLU A 62 3.82 7.01 21.19
N GLY A 63 3.68 8.03 20.34
CA GLY A 63 4.61 9.17 20.26
C GLY A 63 4.42 10.27 21.32
N VAL A 64 3.33 10.29 22.07
CA VAL A 64 3.11 11.30 23.13
C VAL A 64 3.58 10.80 24.51
N ALA A 65 3.62 9.49 24.73
CA ALA A 65 4.00 8.91 26.02
C ALA A 65 5.51 9.02 26.33
N LEU A 66 6.37 9.00 25.31
CA LEU A 66 7.83 9.09 25.50
C LEU A 66 8.35 10.53 25.66
N SER A 67 7.52 11.55 25.44
CA SER A 67 7.89 12.97 25.63
C SER A 67 7.67 13.47 27.06
N MET A 68 6.90 12.77 27.91
CA MET A 68 6.51 13.28 29.24
C MET A 68 7.31 12.69 30.43
N SER A 69 8.17 11.68 30.21
CA SER A 69 8.98 11.10 31.31
C SER A 69 10.39 11.69 31.46
N SER A 70 10.83 12.60 30.56
CA SER A 70 12.18 13.20 30.64
C SER A 70 12.30 14.42 31.56
N ARG A 71 11.23 14.87 32.22
CA ARG A 71 11.28 16.05 33.11
C ARG A 71 11.37 15.74 34.61
N ALA A 72 11.34 14.46 35.00
CA ALA A 72 11.37 14.07 36.42
C ALA A 72 12.78 13.73 36.98
N ALA A 73 13.84 13.82 36.16
CA ALA A 73 15.20 13.41 36.55
C ALA A 73 16.19 14.58 36.74
N LEU A 74 15.70 15.77 37.10
CA LEU A 74 16.54 16.95 37.42
C LEU A 74 16.20 17.54 38.80
N THR A 75 15.80 16.70 39.75
CA THR A 75 15.78 17.05 41.19
C THR A 75 16.79 16.19 41.92
#